data_AF-A0A970NZY7-F1
#
_entry.id   AF-A0A970NZY7-F1
#
_cell.length_a   1.000
_cell.length_b   1.000
_cell.length_c   1.000
_cell.angle_alpha   90.00
_cell.angle_beta   90.00
_cell.angle_gamma   90.00
#
_symmetry.space_group_name_H-M   'P 1'
#
loop_
_entity.id
_entity.type
_entity.pdbx_description
1 polymer ?
#
loop_
_entity_poly.entity_id
_entity_poly.type
_entity_poly.pdbx_seq_one_letter_code
_entity_poly.pdbx_strand_id
1 'polypeptide(L)'
;MRPAFLLFVGFLVAVGCGREVPSRDVPEGTAQYFKVLRDSLSGSVSLVSISPYDGMTDTLSVAAPFSRIIVLSTSYVGFLDALGCDSVIAGVSGLDYVSAPGVVARGKTGAVLDVGYDADPDYEKILSIDPDVLVAYTVSAAKPPFLVKLESLGVRVFIIHEQLENDPLARASYLRLFGAMTGTLDRADSLFAAIRTRYVSLRDALPEGLEPRKTLLNIPFKDQWFIPGAESYMSKLIRDAGGEVLGAAEGSLNSSLISLEKAYSLSKQADAWLHVGWCRNESQLLGENPLFGDMLFRIQANAREKGFDPEAVVWNNNLLLNAKGGNDFWESGVVRPDRVLEDLMSILHPGVAQTGNDLYYYRKIE
;
A
#
# COMPACT_ATOMS: atom_id res chain seq x y z
N MET A 1 7.67 32.51 -5.25
CA MET A 1 8.44 31.45 -5.94
C MET A 1 8.05 30.14 -5.28
N ARG A 2 7.22 29.34 -5.97
CA ARG A 2 6.74 28.04 -5.47
C ARG A 2 7.85 27.01 -5.71
N PRO A 3 8.37 26.30 -4.70
CA PRO A 3 9.24 25.16 -4.98
C PRO A 3 8.38 24.07 -5.60
N ALA A 4 8.81 23.59 -6.77
CA ALA A 4 8.22 22.44 -7.44
C ALA A 4 8.49 21.19 -6.59
N PHE A 5 7.56 20.84 -5.72
CA PHE A 5 7.49 19.53 -5.09
C PHE A 5 6.93 18.53 -6.11
N LEU A 6 7.82 17.96 -6.92
CA LEU A 6 7.57 16.72 -7.65
C LEU A 6 7.74 15.56 -6.66
N LEU A 7 6.74 15.39 -5.79
CA LEU A 7 6.53 14.15 -5.05
C LEU A 7 5.78 13.22 -6.00
N PHE A 8 6.52 12.32 -6.64
CA PHE A 8 5.98 11.22 -7.44
C PHE A 8 5.34 10.21 -6.47
N VAL A 9 4.15 10.53 -5.97
CA VAL A 9 3.22 9.50 -5.53
C VAL A 9 2.63 8.95 -6.82
N GLY A 10 3.26 7.90 -7.35
CA GLY A 10 2.74 7.15 -8.48
C GLY A 10 1.43 6.47 -8.10
N PHE A 11 0.34 7.24 -8.03
CA PHE A 11 -1.00 6.69 -8.00
C PHE A 11 -1.42 6.48 -9.45
N LEU A 12 -1.43 5.21 -9.82
CA LEU A 12 -1.75 4.83 -11.16
C LEU A 12 -3.26 4.93 -11.40
N VAL A 13 -3.63 5.86 -12.26
CA VAL A 13 -4.94 5.90 -12.91
C VAL A 13 -5.01 4.72 -13.87
N ALA A 14 -5.60 3.61 -13.43
CA ALA A 14 -6.02 2.55 -14.33
C ALA A 14 -7.34 2.95 -15.00
N VAL A 15 -7.27 3.75 -16.08
CA VAL A 15 -8.34 3.72 -17.10
C VAL A 15 -8.05 2.52 -17.99
N GLY A 16 -8.32 1.34 -17.45
CA GLY A 16 -8.34 0.10 -18.21
C GLY A 16 -9.78 -0.24 -18.51
N CYS A 17 -10.18 -0.18 -19.78
CA CYS A 17 -11.31 -0.99 -20.28
C CYS A 17 -10.88 -2.47 -20.28
N GLY A 18 -10.62 -3.02 -19.09
CA GLY A 18 -10.48 -4.45 -18.87
C GLY A 18 -11.86 -4.98 -18.52
N ARG A 19 -12.32 -6.00 -19.25
CA ARG A 19 -13.49 -6.78 -18.86
C ARG A 19 -13.37 -7.14 -17.38
N GLU A 20 -14.44 -6.91 -16.62
CA GLU A 20 -14.61 -7.44 -15.27
C GLU A 20 -14.28 -8.94 -15.31
N VAL A 21 -13.17 -9.33 -14.69
CA VAL A 21 -12.94 -10.72 -14.34
C VAL A 21 -13.81 -10.94 -13.10
N PRO A 22 -14.79 -11.86 -13.13
CA PRO A 22 -15.61 -12.13 -11.97
C PRO A 22 -14.69 -12.58 -10.83
N SER A 23 -14.81 -11.97 -9.66
CA SER A 23 -14.25 -12.49 -8.42
C SER A 23 -14.82 -13.90 -8.19
N ARG A 24 -14.12 -14.91 -8.71
CA ARG A 24 -14.31 -16.29 -8.24
C ARG A 24 -13.92 -16.32 -6.77
N ASP A 25 -14.57 -17.18 -6.00
CA ASP A 25 -14.36 -17.44 -4.58
C ASP A 25 -12.89 -17.77 -4.26
N VAL A 26 -12.03 -16.76 -4.23
CA VAL A 26 -10.65 -16.88 -3.76
C VAL A 26 -10.71 -16.75 -2.24
N PRO A 27 -10.27 -17.78 -1.49
CA PRO A 27 -10.31 -17.72 -0.03
C PRO A 27 -9.54 -16.52 0.48
N GLU A 28 -10.06 -15.87 1.53
CA GLU A 28 -9.41 -14.75 2.19
C GLU A 28 -7.92 -15.05 2.51
N GLY A 29 -7.05 -14.06 2.28
CA GLY A 29 -5.62 -14.24 2.45
C GLY A 29 -4.91 -15.05 1.36
N THR A 30 -5.62 -15.46 0.30
CA THR A 30 -5.01 -16.11 -0.86
C THR A 30 -4.73 -15.08 -1.94
N ALA A 31 -3.45 -14.93 -2.28
CA ALA A 31 -3.05 -14.09 -3.39
C ALA A 31 -3.54 -14.62 -4.74
N GLN A 32 -4.03 -13.69 -5.55
CA GLN A 32 -4.56 -13.98 -6.89
C GLN A 32 -3.44 -13.94 -7.94
N TYR A 33 -2.43 -13.10 -7.70
CA TYR A 33 -1.46 -12.74 -8.73
C TYR A 33 -0.07 -13.32 -8.48
N PHE A 34 0.10 -14.20 -7.49
CA PHE A 34 1.30 -15.00 -7.36
C PHE A 34 1.07 -16.40 -6.79
N LYS A 35 2.01 -17.30 -7.07
CA LYS A 35 2.11 -18.63 -6.46
C LYS A 35 3.56 -18.96 -6.13
N VAL A 36 3.76 -19.68 -5.03
CA VAL A 36 5.04 -20.30 -4.67
C VAL A 36 4.90 -21.81 -4.84
N LEU A 37 5.66 -22.38 -5.76
CA LEU A 37 5.67 -23.81 -6.04
C LEU A 37 6.98 -24.40 -5.48
N ARG A 38 6.87 -25.37 -4.58
CA ARG A 38 8.03 -26.11 -4.06
C ARG A 38 8.11 -27.46 -4.78
N ASP A 39 9.26 -27.79 -5.33
CA ASP A 39 9.55 -29.14 -5.79
C ASP A 39 10.08 -29.97 -4.62
N SER A 40 9.30 -30.97 -4.20
CA SER A 40 9.64 -31.86 -3.09
C SER A 40 10.87 -32.74 -3.34
N LEU A 41 11.27 -32.95 -4.59
CA LEU A 41 12.40 -33.82 -4.96
C LEU A 41 13.71 -33.04 -5.08
N SER A 42 13.68 -31.88 -5.74
CA SER A 42 14.88 -31.06 -5.94
C SER A 42 15.11 -30.01 -4.86
N GLY A 43 14.10 -29.72 -4.03
CA GLY A 43 14.13 -28.61 -3.08
C GLY A 43 14.08 -27.22 -3.74
N SER A 44 13.95 -27.17 -5.08
CA SER A 44 13.87 -25.92 -5.81
C SER A 44 12.51 -25.24 -5.59
N VAL A 45 12.52 -23.90 -5.64
CA VAL A 45 11.31 -23.10 -5.52
C VAL A 45 11.10 -22.34 -6.82
N SER A 46 9.89 -22.41 -7.36
CA SER A 46 9.47 -21.60 -8.50
C SER A 46 8.44 -20.57 -8.05
N LEU A 47 8.68 -19.32 -8.42
CA LEU A 47 7.78 -18.21 -8.18
C LEU A 47 7.03 -17.91 -9.47
N VAL A 48 5.71 -18.01 -9.42
CA VAL A 48 4.86 -17.72 -10.56
C VAL A 48 4.17 -16.40 -10.30
N SER A 49 4.38 -15.42 -11.18
CA SER A 49 3.61 -14.19 -11.23
C SER A 49 2.50 -14.34 -12.28
N ILE A 50 1.31 -13.83 -12.00
CA ILE A 50 0.15 -13.90 -12.88
C ILE A 50 -0.33 -12.48 -13.14
N SER A 51 -0.27 -12.04 -14.40
CA SER A 51 -0.68 -10.71 -14.82
C SER A 51 -2.21 -10.56 -14.70
N PRO A 52 -2.71 -9.57 -13.95
CA PRO A 52 -4.15 -9.30 -13.85
C PRO A 52 -4.73 -8.70 -15.14
N TYR A 53 -3.89 -8.26 -16.07
CA TYR A 53 -4.33 -7.55 -17.27
C TYR A 53 -4.69 -8.50 -18.42
N ASP A 54 -3.98 -9.61 -18.55
CA ASP A 54 -4.09 -10.55 -19.67
C ASP A 54 -3.98 -12.03 -19.24
N GLY A 55 -3.77 -12.31 -17.94
CA GLY A 55 -3.62 -13.66 -17.40
C GLY A 55 -2.28 -14.33 -17.72
N MET A 56 -1.35 -13.62 -18.36
CA MET A 56 -0.04 -14.17 -18.70
C MET A 56 0.76 -14.47 -17.44
N THR A 57 1.50 -15.58 -17.46
CA THR A 57 2.31 -16.02 -16.33
C THR A 57 3.79 -15.88 -16.63
N ASP A 58 4.55 -15.38 -15.66
CA ASP A 58 6.00 -15.43 -15.65
C ASP A 58 6.48 -16.32 -14.50
N THR A 59 7.55 -17.08 -14.72
CA THR A 59 8.07 -18.04 -13.73
C THR A 59 9.55 -17.79 -13.46
N LEU A 60 9.87 -17.47 -12.21
CA LEU A 60 11.22 -17.33 -11.72
C LEU A 60 11.63 -18.56 -10.92
N SER A 61 12.67 -19.25 -11.38
CA SER A 61 13.27 -20.38 -10.64
C SER A 61 14.31 -19.87 -9.65
N VAL A 62 14.15 -20.25 -8.39
CA VAL A 62 15.07 -19.97 -7.28
C VAL A 62 15.80 -21.27 -6.93
N ALA A 63 16.96 -21.46 -7.54
CA ALA A 63 17.83 -22.62 -7.28
C ALA A 63 18.68 -22.46 -6.01
N ALA A 64 18.96 -21.21 -5.63
CA ALA A 64 19.64 -20.83 -4.41
C ALA A 64 19.12 -19.45 -3.94
N PRO A 65 19.22 -19.12 -2.64
CA PRO A 65 18.86 -17.80 -2.15
C PRO A 65 19.60 -16.69 -2.89
N PHE A 66 18.86 -15.65 -3.29
CA PHE A 66 19.44 -14.46 -3.90
C PHE A 66 20.19 -13.62 -2.86
N SER A 67 21.25 -12.99 -3.32
CA SER A 67 22.19 -12.19 -2.53
C SER A 67 22.26 -10.73 -2.98
N ARG A 68 21.85 -10.43 -4.22
CA ARG A 68 21.84 -9.10 -4.82
C ARG A 68 20.54 -8.87 -5.56
N ILE A 69 19.62 -8.15 -4.94
CA ILE A 69 18.31 -7.84 -5.50
C ILE A 69 18.21 -6.33 -5.75
N ILE A 70 17.65 -5.96 -6.90
CA ILE A 70 17.15 -4.60 -7.14
C ILE A 70 15.63 -4.61 -6.98
N VAL A 71 15.09 -3.67 -6.21
CA VAL A 71 13.64 -3.54 -6.01
C VAL A 71 13.14 -2.17 -6.49
N LEU A 72 12.11 -2.17 -7.33
CA LEU A 72 11.57 -0.92 -7.89
C LEU A 72 10.39 -0.33 -7.10
N SER A 73 9.97 -0.96 -6.00
CA SER A 73 8.91 -0.47 -5.10
C SER A 73 9.40 -0.44 -3.66
N THR A 74 9.02 0.57 -2.90
CA THR A 74 9.28 0.63 -1.45
C THR A 74 8.55 -0.48 -0.71
N SER A 75 7.37 -0.95 -1.16
CA SER A 75 6.68 -2.09 -0.52
C SER A 75 7.57 -3.35 -0.50
N TYR A 76 8.40 -3.54 -1.52
CA TYR A 76 9.33 -4.68 -1.62
C TYR A 76 10.47 -4.57 -0.61
N VAL A 77 10.92 -3.34 -0.32
CA VAL A 77 11.84 -3.06 0.79
C VAL A 77 11.20 -3.46 2.11
N GLY A 78 9.94 -3.10 2.34
CA GLY A 78 9.19 -3.47 3.55
C GLY A 78 9.12 -4.98 3.76
N PHE A 79 8.84 -5.76 2.70
CA PHE A 79 8.80 -7.23 2.81
C PHE A 79 10.17 -7.81 3.18
N LEU A 80 11.25 -7.35 2.54
CA LEU A 80 12.61 -7.83 2.84
C LEU A 80 13.07 -7.42 4.24
N ASP A 81 12.75 -6.20 4.68
CA ASP A 81 13.05 -5.70 6.03
C ASP A 81 12.32 -6.52 7.12
N ALA A 82 11.02 -6.79 6.93
CA ALA A 82 10.24 -7.61 7.87
C ALA A 82 10.79 -9.04 8.01
N LEU A 83 11.37 -9.59 6.93
CA LEU A 83 12.04 -10.88 6.91
C LEU A 83 13.49 -10.82 7.45
N GLY A 84 14.00 -9.64 7.80
CA GLY A 84 15.40 -9.44 8.20
C GLY A 84 16.39 -9.79 7.09
N CYS A 85 15.97 -9.61 5.84
CA CYS A 85 16.71 -9.92 4.63
C CYS A 85 17.00 -8.67 3.79
N ASP A 86 16.81 -7.47 4.34
CA ASP A 86 17.09 -6.21 3.65
C ASP A 86 18.55 -6.10 3.18
N SER A 87 19.48 -6.83 3.80
CA SER A 87 20.90 -6.89 3.41
C SER A 87 21.14 -7.35 1.98
N VAL A 88 20.19 -8.06 1.35
CA VAL A 88 20.32 -8.50 -0.06
C VAL A 88 19.97 -7.39 -1.05
N ILE A 89 19.37 -6.29 -0.58
CA ILE A 89 19.02 -5.14 -1.43
C ILE A 89 20.33 -4.45 -1.83
N ALA A 90 20.63 -4.47 -3.12
CA ALA A 90 21.79 -3.79 -3.71
C ALA A 90 21.39 -2.52 -4.46
N GLY A 91 20.12 -2.39 -4.87
CA GLY A 91 19.60 -1.18 -5.49
C GLY A 91 18.10 -0.98 -5.27
N VAL A 92 17.67 0.28 -5.26
CA VAL A 92 16.28 0.69 -5.12
C VAL A 92 15.92 1.78 -6.13
N SER A 93 14.67 1.85 -6.54
CA SER A 93 14.15 3.03 -7.25
C SER A 93 13.69 4.07 -6.23
N GLY A 94 14.30 5.27 -6.23
CA GLY A 94 13.89 6.36 -5.36
C GLY A 94 14.28 6.17 -3.88
N LEU A 95 15.59 6.15 -3.62
CA LEU A 95 16.15 5.94 -2.28
C LEU A 95 15.70 7.00 -1.25
N ASP A 96 15.45 8.22 -1.71
CA ASP A 96 14.91 9.31 -0.87
C ASP A 96 13.54 8.95 -0.26
N TYR A 97 12.76 8.06 -0.88
CA TYR A 97 11.43 7.67 -0.40
C TYR A 97 11.40 6.41 0.48
N VAL A 98 12.53 5.74 0.66
CA VAL A 98 12.65 4.55 1.53
C VAL A 98 12.59 4.95 3.00
N SER A 99 11.88 4.16 3.80
CA SER A 99 11.72 4.39 5.25
C SER A 99 12.57 3.43 6.11
N ALA A 100 12.90 2.24 5.61
CA ALA A 100 13.65 1.20 6.30
C ALA A 100 15.04 1.71 6.73
N PRO A 101 15.31 1.83 8.06
CA PRO A 101 16.53 2.44 8.55
C PRO A 101 17.81 1.78 8.04
N GLY A 102 17.80 0.44 7.92
CA GLY A 102 18.93 -0.33 7.41
C GLY A 102 19.28 0.02 5.97
N VAL A 103 18.26 0.13 5.10
CA VAL A 103 18.44 0.49 3.69
C VAL A 103 18.86 1.94 3.54
N VAL A 104 18.24 2.87 4.28
CA VAL A 104 18.62 4.29 4.28
C VAL A 104 20.08 4.47 4.71
N ALA A 105 20.52 3.75 5.75
CA ALA A 105 21.90 3.82 6.22
C ALA A 105 22.89 3.32 5.14
N ARG A 106 22.60 2.18 4.51
CA ARG A 106 23.44 1.64 3.41
C ARG A 106 23.40 2.50 2.15
N GLY A 107 22.31 3.21 1.91
CA GLY A 107 22.20 4.21 0.85
C GLY A 107 23.19 5.37 1.03
N LYS A 108 23.36 5.86 2.27
CA LYS A 108 24.34 6.93 2.59
C LYS A 108 25.80 6.50 2.38
N THR A 109 26.10 5.21 2.51
CA THR A 109 27.45 4.67 2.31
C THR A 109 27.70 4.19 0.88
N GLY A 110 26.71 4.28 -0.02
CA GLY A 110 26.79 3.75 -1.38
C GLY A 110 26.73 2.22 -1.48
N ALA A 111 26.36 1.53 -0.40
CA ALA A 111 26.18 0.07 -0.40
C ALA A 111 24.81 -0.35 -0.99
N VAL A 112 23.84 0.57 -0.99
CA VAL A 112 22.60 0.47 -1.78
C VAL A 112 22.60 1.62 -2.77
N LEU A 113 22.43 1.33 -4.05
CA LEU A 113 22.41 2.36 -5.09
C LEU A 113 20.97 2.79 -5.43
N ASP A 114 20.76 4.09 -5.64
CA ASP A 114 19.55 4.56 -6.32
C ASP A 114 19.71 4.35 -7.83
N VAL A 115 18.85 3.50 -8.38
CA VAL A 115 18.87 3.08 -9.79
C VAL A 115 17.98 3.93 -10.70
N GLY A 116 17.42 5.02 -10.17
CA GLY A 116 16.52 5.90 -10.93
C GLY A 116 15.09 5.38 -11.03
N TYR A 117 14.27 6.13 -11.75
CA TYR A 117 12.83 5.85 -11.94
C TYR A 117 12.55 5.22 -13.30
N ASP A 118 11.32 4.79 -13.52
CA ASP A 118 10.83 4.25 -14.80
C ASP A 118 11.09 5.16 -16.01
N ALA A 119 10.95 6.48 -15.82
CA ALA A 119 11.16 7.48 -16.87
C ALA A 119 12.65 7.75 -17.19
N ASP A 120 13.54 7.53 -16.22
CA ASP A 120 14.98 7.79 -16.34
C ASP A 120 15.79 6.80 -15.47
N PRO A 121 15.87 5.52 -15.89
CA PRO A 121 16.60 4.51 -15.14
C PRO A 121 18.10 4.61 -15.42
N ASP A 122 18.89 4.44 -14.38
CA ASP A 122 20.35 4.43 -14.47
C ASP A 122 20.85 3.04 -14.89
N TYR A 123 20.84 2.78 -16.20
CA TYR A 123 21.26 1.49 -16.76
C TYR A 123 22.68 1.10 -16.34
N GLU A 124 23.61 2.07 -16.24
CA GLU A 124 24.99 1.79 -15.87
C GLU A 124 25.08 1.29 -14.42
N LYS A 125 24.39 1.96 -13.48
CA LYS A 125 24.31 1.48 -12.09
C LYS A 125 23.65 0.11 -12.01
N ILE A 126 22.51 -0.09 -12.69
CA ILE A 126 21.79 -1.37 -12.67
C ILE A 126 22.70 -2.51 -13.14
N LEU A 127 23.42 -2.31 -14.24
CA LEU A 127 24.35 -3.31 -14.77
C LEU A 127 25.56 -3.51 -13.85
N SER A 128 26.07 -2.45 -13.22
CA SER A 128 27.22 -2.55 -12.31
C SER A 128 26.92 -3.35 -11.03
N ILE A 129 25.65 -3.42 -10.62
CA ILE A 129 25.20 -4.21 -9.46
C ILE A 129 25.31 -5.72 -9.75
N ASP A 130 25.18 -6.12 -11.03
CA ASP A 130 25.09 -7.53 -11.44
C ASP A 130 24.04 -8.31 -10.61
N PRO A 131 22.76 -7.89 -10.64
CA PRO A 131 21.73 -8.41 -9.75
C PRO A 131 21.33 -9.85 -10.11
N ASP A 132 21.00 -10.66 -9.10
CA ASP A 132 20.39 -11.97 -9.28
C ASP A 132 18.99 -11.83 -9.91
N VAL A 133 18.27 -10.78 -9.51
CA VAL A 133 16.97 -10.40 -10.05
C VAL A 133 16.69 -8.92 -9.79
N LEU A 134 16.00 -8.29 -10.73
CA LEU A 134 15.34 -7.00 -10.58
C LEU A 134 13.83 -7.24 -10.46
N VAL A 135 13.26 -6.90 -9.30
CA VAL A 135 11.83 -7.06 -9.03
C VAL A 135 11.09 -5.77 -9.34
N ALA A 136 10.18 -5.84 -10.30
CA ALA A 136 9.44 -4.70 -10.84
C ALA A 136 7.93 -4.85 -10.63
N TYR A 137 7.19 -3.80 -10.94
CA TYR A 137 5.73 -3.83 -11.13
C TYR A 137 5.39 -3.26 -12.50
N THR A 138 4.18 -3.55 -12.98
CA THR A 138 3.61 -2.86 -14.14
C THR A 138 2.20 -2.39 -13.86
N VAL A 139 1.78 -1.53 -14.77
CA VAL A 139 0.62 -0.66 -14.68
C VAL A 139 -0.37 -0.90 -15.83
N SER A 140 0.04 -1.79 -16.75
CA SER A 140 -0.70 -2.26 -17.90
C SER A 140 -0.16 -3.63 -18.32
N ALA A 141 -0.85 -4.32 -19.23
CA ALA A 141 -0.36 -5.56 -19.85
C ALA A 141 0.97 -5.35 -20.60
N ALA A 142 1.16 -4.16 -21.19
CA ALA A 142 2.38 -3.87 -21.93
C ALA A 142 3.55 -3.67 -20.96
N LYS A 143 4.61 -4.46 -21.15
CA LYS A 143 5.87 -4.29 -20.42
C LYS A 143 6.51 -2.94 -20.81
N PRO A 144 6.89 -2.09 -19.85
CA PRO A 144 7.58 -0.83 -20.13
C PRO A 144 8.86 -1.00 -20.96
N PRO A 145 9.17 -0.09 -21.91
CA PRO A 145 10.35 -0.20 -22.77
C PRO A 145 11.67 -0.33 -22.02
N PHE A 146 11.82 0.31 -20.85
CA PHE A 146 13.05 0.23 -20.08
C PHE A 146 13.30 -1.17 -19.49
N LEU A 147 12.24 -1.87 -19.06
CA LEU A 147 12.36 -3.26 -18.60
C LEU A 147 12.74 -4.18 -19.75
N VAL A 148 12.13 -3.99 -20.94
CA VAL A 148 12.52 -4.73 -22.16
C VAL A 148 13.99 -4.49 -22.50
N LYS A 149 14.46 -3.24 -22.36
CA LYS A 149 15.86 -2.90 -22.58
C LYS A 149 16.78 -3.59 -21.56
N LEU A 150 16.43 -3.60 -20.28
CA LEU A 150 17.20 -4.28 -19.23
C LEU A 150 17.31 -5.79 -19.48
N GLU A 151 16.21 -6.45 -19.88
CA GLU A 151 16.21 -7.85 -20.28
C GLU A 151 17.14 -8.11 -21.48
N SER A 152 17.11 -7.23 -22.49
CA SER A 152 18.01 -7.33 -23.65
C SER A 152 19.49 -7.16 -23.30
N LEU A 153 19.80 -6.57 -22.14
CA LEU A 153 21.15 -6.40 -21.60
C LEU A 153 21.54 -7.53 -20.63
N GLY A 154 20.68 -8.55 -20.47
CA GLY A 154 20.93 -9.72 -19.63
C GLY A 154 20.46 -9.59 -18.18
N VAL A 155 19.82 -8.49 -17.80
CA VAL A 155 19.23 -8.35 -16.45
C VAL A 155 17.99 -9.22 -16.34
N ARG A 156 17.95 -10.08 -15.32
CA ARG A 156 16.78 -10.89 -15.02
C ARG A 156 15.71 -10.03 -14.36
N VAL A 157 14.66 -9.68 -15.11
CA VAL A 157 13.51 -8.92 -14.59
C VAL A 157 12.42 -9.90 -14.17
N PHE A 158 11.81 -9.66 -13.01
CA PHE A 158 10.62 -10.38 -12.54
C PHE A 158 9.55 -9.38 -12.12
N ILE A 159 8.40 -9.41 -12.80
CA ILE A 159 7.30 -8.48 -12.56
C ILE A 159 6.30 -9.12 -11.60
N ILE A 160 5.92 -8.40 -10.55
CA ILE A 160 4.87 -8.81 -9.62
C ILE A 160 3.77 -7.75 -9.53
N HIS A 161 2.59 -8.17 -9.02
CA HIS A 161 1.37 -7.37 -9.01
C HIS A 161 0.75 -7.23 -7.61
N GLU A 162 1.61 -7.16 -6.59
CA GLU A 162 1.21 -6.99 -5.18
C GLU A 162 0.26 -5.79 -4.98
N GLN A 163 0.56 -4.67 -5.65
CA GLN A 163 -0.22 -3.44 -5.58
C GLN A 163 -1.67 -3.59 -6.06
N LEU A 164 -2.00 -4.67 -6.77
CA LEU A 164 -3.34 -4.95 -7.30
C LEU A 164 -4.12 -5.96 -6.45
N GLU A 165 -3.50 -6.57 -5.43
CA GLU A 165 -4.21 -7.42 -4.47
C GLU A 165 -5.16 -6.59 -3.61
N ASN A 166 -6.47 -6.79 -3.73
CA ASN A 166 -7.45 -6.01 -2.97
C ASN A 166 -7.71 -6.55 -1.56
N ASP A 167 -7.33 -7.80 -1.30
CA ASP A 167 -7.42 -8.38 0.03
C ASP A 167 -6.15 -8.06 0.84
N PRO A 168 -6.25 -7.42 2.02
CA PRO A 168 -5.07 -7.03 2.79
C PRO A 168 -4.16 -8.19 3.19
N LEU A 169 -4.75 -9.36 3.48
CA LEU A 169 -4.00 -10.55 3.83
C LEU A 169 -3.36 -11.20 2.59
N ALA A 170 -4.04 -11.20 1.44
CA ALA A 170 -3.47 -11.64 0.18
C ALA A 170 -2.22 -10.82 -0.17
N ARG A 171 -2.31 -9.50 0.00
CA ARG A 171 -1.20 -8.57 -0.19
C ARG A 171 -0.05 -8.84 0.78
N ALA A 172 -0.32 -8.98 2.08
CA ALA A 172 0.71 -9.33 3.07
C ALA A 172 1.37 -10.71 2.83
N SER A 173 0.66 -11.63 2.15
CA SER A 173 1.20 -12.95 1.85
C SER A 173 2.39 -12.94 0.89
N TYR A 174 2.65 -11.82 0.19
CA TYR A 174 3.88 -11.62 -0.60
C TYR A 174 5.17 -11.72 0.22
N LEU A 175 5.09 -11.71 1.56
CA LEU A 175 6.16 -12.20 2.44
C LEU A 175 6.71 -13.56 1.97
N ARG A 176 5.86 -14.46 1.50
CA ARG A 176 6.25 -15.79 1.01
C ARG A 176 7.06 -15.71 -0.28
N LEU A 177 6.74 -14.76 -1.17
CA LEU A 177 7.48 -14.55 -2.41
C LEU A 177 8.90 -14.08 -2.11
N PHE A 178 9.06 -13.07 -1.25
CA PHE A 178 10.38 -12.59 -0.84
C PHE A 178 11.12 -13.58 0.08
N GLY A 179 10.40 -14.33 0.91
CA GLY A 179 10.95 -15.41 1.72
C GLY A 179 11.53 -16.53 0.88
N ALA A 180 10.84 -16.91 -0.20
CA ALA A 180 11.37 -17.87 -1.15
C ALA A 180 12.63 -17.35 -1.88
N MET A 181 12.62 -16.09 -2.35
CA MET A 181 13.80 -15.47 -2.99
C MET A 181 15.03 -15.45 -2.09
N THR A 182 14.85 -15.36 -0.77
CA THR A 182 15.93 -15.17 0.22
C THR A 182 16.24 -16.43 1.03
N GLY A 183 15.58 -17.56 0.73
CA GLY A 183 15.76 -18.80 1.50
C GLY A 183 15.18 -18.76 2.92
N THR A 184 14.25 -17.85 3.20
CA THR A 184 13.61 -17.64 4.51
C THR A 184 12.10 -17.95 4.49
N LEU A 185 11.66 -18.86 3.61
CA LEU A 185 10.24 -19.14 3.42
C LEU A 185 9.52 -19.63 4.69
N ASP A 186 10.17 -20.40 5.56
CA ASP A 186 9.56 -20.85 6.81
C ASP A 186 9.36 -19.69 7.81
N ARG A 187 10.28 -18.69 7.80
CA ARG A 187 10.12 -17.44 8.55
C ARG A 187 8.98 -16.61 7.97
N ALA A 188 8.89 -16.53 6.65
CA ALA A 188 7.79 -15.85 5.97
C ALA A 188 6.43 -16.48 6.30
N ASP A 189 6.34 -17.80 6.29
CA ASP A 189 5.14 -18.57 6.67
C ASP A 189 4.73 -18.27 8.12
N SER A 190 5.70 -18.29 9.04
CA SER A 190 5.47 -18.02 10.46
C SER A 190 5.01 -16.58 10.70
N LEU A 191 5.66 -15.61 10.07
CA LEU A 191 5.32 -14.19 10.18
C LEU A 191 3.94 -13.89 9.59
N PHE A 192 3.66 -14.42 8.39
CA PHE A 192 2.35 -14.26 7.75
C PHE A 192 1.23 -14.89 8.59
N ALA A 193 1.46 -16.07 9.17
CA ALA A 193 0.48 -16.70 10.06
C ALA A 193 0.17 -15.83 11.28
N ALA A 194 1.18 -15.22 11.91
CA ALA A 194 0.99 -14.31 13.03
C ALA A 194 0.21 -13.05 12.64
N ILE A 195 0.57 -12.42 11.51
CA ILE A 195 -0.14 -11.24 10.96
C ILE A 195 -1.61 -11.59 10.69
N ARG A 196 -1.86 -12.71 10.02
CA ARG A 196 -3.22 -13.18 9.70
C ARG A 196 -4.03 -13.41 10.96
N THR A 197 -3.50 -14.13 11.95
CA THR A 197 -4.19 -14.39 13.21
C THR A 197 -4.54 -13.09 13.92
N ARG A 198 -3.63 -12.12 13.97
CA ARG A 198 -3.89 -10.82 14.58
C ARG A 198 -4.95 -10.01 13.81
N TYR A 199 -4.84 -9.93 12.49
CA TYR A 199 -5.80 -9.23 11.63
C TYR A 199 -7.22 -9.79 11.81
N VAL A 200 -7.38 -11.10 11.70
CA VAL A 200 -8.67 -11.78 11.85
C VAL A 200 -9.22 -11.56 13.26
N SER A 201 -8.38 -11.69 14.29
CA SER A 201 -8.80 -11.44 15.67
C SER A 201 -9.26 -10.00 15.91
N LEU A 202 -8.65 -9.01 15.25
CA LEU A 202 -9.04 -7.61 15.36
C LEU A 202 -10.39 -7.37 14.69
N ARG A 203 -10.53 -7.80 13.42
CA ARG A 203 -11.78 -7.70 12.65
C ARG A 203 -12.94 -8.37 13.38
N ASP A 204 -12.74 -9.59 13.87
CA ASP A 204 -13.77 -10.41 14.51
C ASP A 204 -14.08 -9.95 15.95
N ALA A 205 -13.31 -9.01 16.51
CA ALA A 205 -13.58 -8.40 17.82
C ALA A 205 -14.61 -7.26 17.75
N LEU A 206 -15.00 -6.81 16.55
CA LEU A 206 -16.05 -5.82 16.38
C LEU A 206 -17.41 -6.39 16.84
N PRO A 207 -18.20 -5.66 17.64
CA PRO A 207 -19.52 -6.10 18.09
C PRO A 207 -20.45 -6.40 16.92
N GLU A 208 -21.26 -7.45 17.06
CA GLU A 208 -22.34 -7.72 16.13
C GLU A 208 -23.35 -6.55 16.14
N GLY A 209 -23.77 -6.11 14.95
CA GLY A 209 -24.68 -4.97 14.80
C GLY A 209 -24.03 -3.60 15.04
N LEU A 210 -22.70 -3.51 15.09
CA LEU A 210 -22.00 -2.22 15.09
C LEU A 210 -22.34 -1.42 13.84
N GLU A 211 -22.92 -0.24 14.02
CA GLU A 211 -23.20 0.68 12.93
C GLU A 211 -21.89 1.21 12.31
N PRO A 212 -21.71 1.10 10.98
CA PRO A 212 -20.49 1.56 10.33
C PRO A 212 -20.27 3.06 10.50
N ARG A 213 -19.01 3.46 10.78
CA ARG A 213 -18.64 4.87 10.82
C ARG A 213 -18.46 5.43 9.41
N LYS A 214 -19.32 6.37 9.02
CA LYS A 214 -19.31 6.95 7.67
C LYS A 214 -18.10 7.83 7.49
N THR A 215 -17.27 7.48 6.52
CA THR A 215 -15.92 8.03 6.36
C THR A 215 -15.76 8.65 4.99
N LEU A 216 -15.43 9.94 4.96
CA LEU A 216 -14.96 10.61 3.75
C LEU A 216 -13.46 10.32 3.58
N LEU A 217 -13.01 10.10 2.33
CA LEU A 217 -11.61 9.88 2.01
C LEU A 217 -11.07 10.94 1.08
N ASN A 218 -9.77 11.20 1.21
CA ASN A 218 -8.96 12.03 0.33
C ASN A 218 -9.32 13.52 0.34
N ILE A 219 -8.51 14.30 -0.36
CA ILE A 219 -8.76 15.69 -0.78
C ILE A 219 -8.55 15.76 -2.31
N PRO A 220 -9.02 16.81 -3.01
CA PRO A 220 -8.78 16.97 -4.43
C PRO A 220 -7.29 16.98 -4.76
N PHE A 221 -6.92 16.27 -5.82
CA PHE A 221 -5.62 16.36 -6.46
C PHE A 221 -5.81 16.89 -7.88
N LYS A 222 -5.20 18.04 -8.20
CA LYS A 222 -5.38 18.72 -9.50
C LYS A 222 -6.88 18.87 -9.88
N ASP A 223 -7.66 19.40 -8.96
CA ASP A 223 -9.12 19.63 -9.10
C ASP A 223 -9.98 18.37 -9.25
N GLN A 224 -9.41 17.18 -9.02
CA GLN A 224 -10.09 15.90 -9.10
C GLN A 224 -10.14 15.21 -7.73
N TRP A 225 -11.35 14.86 -7.26
CA TRP A 225 -11.53 14.10 -6.03
C TRP A 225 -11.71 12.62 -6.35
N PHE A 226 -10.74 11.81 -5.96
CA PHE A 226 -10.76 10.37 -6.16
C PHE A 226 -11.33 9.66 -4.94
N ILE A 227 -12.34 8.83 -5.14
CA ILE A 227 -12.89 7.94 -4.11
C ILE A 227 -12.61 6.50 -4.52
N PRO A 228 -12.01 5.67 -3.65
CA PRO A 228 -11.76 4.28 -3.98
C PRO A 228 -13.07 3.49 -4.15
N GLY A 229 -13.06 2.48 -5.02
CA GLY A 229 -14.19 1.56 -5.18
C GLY A 229 -14.46 0.76 -3.90
N ALA A 230 -15.69 0.26 -3.74
CA ALA A 230 -16.12 -0.43 -2.50
C ALA A 230 -15.34 -1.73 -2.24
N GLU A 231 -14.81 -2.37 -3.28
CA GLU A 231 -14.04 -3.61 -3.20
C GLU A 231 -12.52 -3.39 -3.28
N SER A 232 -12.07 -2.13 -3.22
CA SER A 232 -10.64 -1.82 -3.19
C SER A 232 -9.98 -2.20 -1.86
N TYR A 233 -8.65 -2.35 -1.87
CA TYR A 233 -7.81 -2.57 -0.68
C TYR A 233 -8.15 -1.63 0.49
N MET A 234 -8.28 -0.33 0.22
CA MET A 234 -8.50 0.64 1.30
C MET A 234 -9.93 0.59 1.84
N SER A 235 -10.92 0.43 0.95
CA SER A 235 -12.32 0.28 1.37
C SER A 235 -12.51 -0.99 2.19
N LYS A 236 -11.82 -2.09 1.84
CA LYS A 236 -11.84 -3.31 2.65
C LYS A 236 -11.22 -3.10 4.04
N LEU A 237 -10.07 -2.45 4.15
CA LEU A 237 -9.47 -2.13 5.46
C LEU A 237 -10.40 -1.28 6.34
N ILE A 238 -11.05 -0.27 5.76
CA ILE A 238 -11.98 0.60 6.49
C ILE A 238 -13.23 -0.18 6.90
N ARG A 239 -13.77 -1.03 6.02
CA ARG A 239 -14.90 -1.90 6.32
C ARG A 239 -14.60 -2.90 7.43
N ASP A 240 -13.44 -3.55 7.37
CA ASP A 240 -12.97 -4.48 8.39
C ASP A 240 -12.70 -3.78 9.73
N ALA A 241 -12.47 -2.45 9.71
CA ALA A 241 -12.37 -1.60 10.90
C ALA A 241 -13.73 -1.06 11.40
N GLY A 242 -14.85 -1.49 10.81
CA GLY A 242 -16.20 -1.01 11.16
C GLY A 242 -16.56 0.34 10.53
N GLY A 243 -15.95 0.72 9.41
CA GLY A 243 -16.24 1.94 8.68
C GLY A 243 -17.00 1.72 7.37
N GLU A 244 -17.48 2.81 6.78
CA GLU A 244 -18.09 2.85 5.44
C GLU A 244 -17.44 3.97 4.64
N VAL A 245 -16.91 3.68 3.45
CA VAL A 245 -16.36 4.72 2.56
C VAL A 245 -17.50 5.38 1.78
N LEU A 246 -17.72 6.66 2.04
CA LEU A 246 -18.75 7.43 1.37
C LEU A 246 -18.43 7.70 -0.09
N GLY A 247 -19.39 7.42 -0.98
CA GLY A 247 -19.26 7.64 -2.42
C GLY A 247 -18.51 6.53 -3.17
N ALA A 248 -18.10 5.46 -2.48
CA ALA A 248 -17.52 4.28 -3.11
C ALA A 248 -18.56 3.60 -4.00
N ALA A 249 -18.17 3.26 -5.24
CA ALA A 249 -19.04 2.52 -6.15
C ALA A 249 -19.08 1.03 -5.76
N GLU A 250 -20.29 0.51 -5.51
CA GLU A 250 -20.52 -0.91 -5.20
C GLU A 250 -19.96 -1.81 -6.31
N GLY A 251 -19.35 -2.93 -5.93
CA GLY A 251 -18.74 -3.88 -6.86
C GLY A 251 -17.47 -3.39 -7.57
N SER A 252 -17.07 -2.12 -7.41
CA SER A 252 -15.88 -1.57 -8.08
C SER A 252 -14.61 -1.82 -7.26
N LEU A 253 -13.55 -2.29 -7.94
CA LEU A 253 -12.17 -2.27 -7.45
C LEU A 253 -11.49 -0.91 -7.69
N ASN A 254 -11.91 -0.20 -8.73
CA ASN A 254 -11.25 1.01 -9.21
C ASN A 254 -11.82 2.27 -8.55
N SER A 255 -10.96 3.28 -8.40
CA SER A 255 -11.37 4.60 -7.95
C SER A 255 -12.25 5.31 -8.97
N SER A 256 -13.24 6.07 -8.48
CA SER A 256 -14.10 6.94 -9.27
C SER A 256 -13.78 8.41 -8.99
N LEU A 257 -14.06 9.27 -9.97
CA LEU A 257 -13.99 10.71 -9.83
C LEU A 257 -15.32 11.26 -9.36
N ILE A 258 -15.29 12.07 -8.30
CA ILE A 258 -16.45 12.85 -7.86
C ILE A 258 -16.13 14.35 -7.92
N SER A 259 -17.17 15.17 -8.08
CA SER A 259 -17.01 16.62 -8.02
C SER A 259 -16.82 17.10 -6.58
N LEU A 260 -16.26 18.30 -6.41
CA LEU A 260 -16.13 18.93 -5.10
C LEU A 260 -17.50 19.15 -4.44
N GLU A 261 -18.54 19.48 -5.21
CA GLU A 261 -19.92 19.63 -4.72
C GLU A 261 -20.47 18.29 -4.21
N LYS A 262 -20.15 17.18 -4.89
CA LYS A 262 -20.54 15.85 -4.42
C LYS A 262 -19.79 15.50 -3.14
N ALA A 263 -18.49 15.75 -3.05
CA ALA A 263 -17.71 15.53 -1.84
C ALA A 263 -18.23 16.38 -0.66
N TYR A 264 -18.54 17.65 -0.92
CA TYR A 264 -19.19 18.55 0.03
C TYR A 264 -20.55 17.99 0.50
N SER A 265 -21.37 17.47 -0.40
CA SER A 265 -22.64 16.82 -0.04
C SER A 265 -22.45 15.55 0.79
N LEU A 266 -21.38 14.78 0.55
CA LEU A 266 -21.05 13.57 1.32
C LEU A 266 -20.53 13.94 2.72
N SER A 267 -19.78 15.04 2.85
CA SER A 267 -19.28 15.54 4.16
C SER A 267 -20.40 15.79 5.17
N LYS A 268 -21.60 16.15 4.69
CA LYS A 268 -22.79 16.35 5.54
C LYS A 268 -23.24 15.07 6.24
N GLN A 269 -22.83 13.90 5.74
CA GLN A 269 -23.17 12.58 6.27
C GLN A 269 -21.98 11.89 6.94
N ALA A 270 -20.78 12.45 6.82
CA ALA A 270 -19.55 11.85 7.29
C ALA A 270 -19.35 12.11 8.79
N ASP A 271 -18.78 11.11 9.47
CA ASP A 271 -18.42 11.11 10.88
C ASP A 271 -16.90 11.18 11.08
N ALA A 272 -16.14 10.93 10.00
CA ALA A 272 -14.70 10.99 9.95
C ALA A 272 -14.22 11.38 8.55
N TRP A 273 -13.01 11.92 8.47
CA TRP A 273 -12.31 12.25 7.24
C TRP A 273 -10.87 11.74 7.29
N LEU A 274 -10.52 10.78 6.43
CA LEU A 274 -9.18 10.19 6.41
C LEU A 274 -8.42 10.52 5.11
N HIS A 275 -7.10 10.38 5.19
CA HIS A 275 -6.16 10.47 4.06
C HIS A 275 -6.18 11.83 3.38
N VAL A 276 -6.11 12.92 4.15
CA VAL A 276 -6.14 14.30 3.66
C VAL A 276 -4.84 14.76 2.97
N GLY A 277 -4.27 13.90 2.12
CA GLY A 277 -3.15 14.18 1.25
C GLY A 277 -1.87 14.52 2.01
N TRP A 278 -1.28 15.66 1.69
CA TRP A 278 -0.01 16.11 2.27
C TRP A 278 -0.18 16.82 3.62
N CYS A 279 -1.42 17.10 4.04
CA CYS A 279 -1.71 17.87 5.24
C CYS A 279 -1.21 17.15 6.50
N ARG A 280 -0.66 17.94 7.43
CA ARG A 280 -0.16 17.48 8.74
C ARG A 280 -0.81 18.19 9.92
N ASN A 281 -1.57 19.25 9.67
CA ASN A 281 -2.31 20.04 10.66
C ASN A 281 -3.52 20.70 10.00
N GLU A 282 -4.43 21.19 10.84
CA GLU A 282 -5.69 21.77 10.40
C GLU A 282 -5.47 23.00 9.49
N SER A 283 -4.50 23.87 9.82
CA SER A 283 -4.22 25.07 9.03
C SER A 283 -3.86 24.75 7.58
N GLN A 284 -3.13 23.66 7.33
CA GLN A 284 -2.81 23.20 5.98
C GLN A 284 -4.06 22.72 5.26
N LEU A 285 -4.88 21.90 5.94
CA LEU A 285 -6.14 21.40 5.38
C LEU A 285 -7.06 22.56 4.97
N LEU A 286 -7.31 23.51 5.86
CA LEU A 286 -8.18 24.65 5.58
C LEU A 286 -7.61 25.57 4.50
N GLY A 287 -6.29 25.54 4.27
CA GLY A 287 -5.62 26.24 3.19
C GLY A 287 -5.80 25.60 1.81
N GLU A 288 -6.14 24.31 1.72
CA GLU A 288 -6.32 23.61 0.45
C GLU A 288 -7.57 24.08 -0.30
N ASN A 289 -8.68 24.30 0.43
CA ASN A 289 -9.94 24.74 -0.17
C ASN A 289 -10.83 25.48 0.84
N PRO A 290 -11.42 26.64 0.48
CA PRO A 290 -12.31 27.39 1.36
C PRO A 290 -13.52 26.61 1.89
N LEU A 291 -14.00 25.59 1.17
CA LEU A 291 -15.13 24.76 1.61
C LEU A 291 -14.77 23.81 2.76
N PHE A 292 -13.48 23.55 2.99
CA PHE A 292 -13.06 22.54 3.96
C PHE A 292 -13.38 22.94 5.40
N GLY A 293 -13.48 24.24 5.70
CA GLY A 293 -13.96 24.70 7.01
C GLY A 293 -15.42 24.30 7.27
N ASP A 294 -16.30 24.47 6.28
CA ASP A 294 -17.70 24.05 6.43
C ASP A 294 -17.84 22.52 6.40
N MET A 295 -17.02 21.82 5.60
CA MET A 295 -16.98 20.35 5.63
C MET A 295 -16.55 19.82 7.01
N LEU A 296 -15.46 20.35 7.56
CA LEU A 296 -14.97 20.00 8.89
C LEU A 296 -16.06 20.25 9.95
N PHE A 297 -16.65 21.44 9.97
CA PHE A 297 -17.72 21.78 10.90
C PHE A 297 -18.89 20.78 10.88
N ARG A 298 -19.31 20.34 9.68
CA ARG A 298 -20.38 19.34 9.54
C ARG A 298 -20.00 17.98 10.08
N ILE A 299 -18.78 17.52 9.80
CA ILE A 299 -18.28 16.24 10.30
C ILE A 299 -18.18 16.27 11.82
N GLN A 300 -17.71 17.38 12.40
CA GLN A 300 -17.68 17.60 13.84
C GLN A 300 -19.08 17.59 14.47
N ALA A 301 -20.08 18.19 13.80
CA ALA A 301 -21.46 18.16 14.26
C ALA A 301 -22.03 16.74 14.29
N ASN A 302 -21.82 15.95 13.23
CA ASN A 302 -22.23 14.54 13.16
C ASN A 302 -21.54 13.70 14.25
N ALA A 303 -20.25 13.93 14.47
CA ALA A 303 -19.49 13.26 15.53
C ALA A 303 -20.10 13.55 16.92
N ARG A 304 -20.43 14.81 17.23
CA ARG A 304 -21.09 15.20 18.49
C ARG A 304 -22.43 14.51 18.68
N GLU A 305 -23.28 14.49 17.64
CA GLU A 305 -24.60 13.86 17.70
C GLU A 305 -24.51 12.34 17.97
N LYS A 306 -23.46 11.70 17.47
CA LYS A 306 -23.20 10.27 17.65
C LYS A 306 -22.31 9.94 18.86
N GLY A 307 -21.93 10.94 19.65
CA GLY A 307 -21.12 10.75 20.87
C GLY A 307 -19.64 10.47 20.62
N PHE A 308 -19.12 10.77 19.43
CA PHE A 308 -17.68 10.75 19.13
C PHE A 308 -17.03 12.10 19.50
N ASP A 309 -15.72 12.10 19.68
CA ASP A 309 -14.95 13.33 19.91
C ASP A 309 -14.90 14.21 18.64
N PRO A 310 -15.50 15.42 18.64
CA PRO A 310 -15.46 16.33 17.50
C PRO A 310 -14.05 16.83 17.17
N GLU A 311 -13.13 16.84 18.12
CA GLU A 311 -11.76 17.31 17.89
C GLU A 311 -10.88 16.19 17.29
N ALA A 312 -11.45 15.01 17.04
CA ALA A 312 -10.78 13.81 16.57
C ALA A 312 -11.50 13.16 15.37
N VAL A 313 -11.88 14.00 14.41
CA VAL A 313 -12.62 13.56 13.20
C VAL A 313 -11.78 13.55 11.92
N VAL A 314 -10.64 14.23 11.89
CA VAL A 314 -9.75 14.25 10.71
C VAL A 314 -8.42 13.58 11.02
N TRP A 315 -8.02 12.65 10.16
CA TRP A 315 -6.81 11.85 10.34
C TRP A 315 -6.05 11.67 9.03
N ASN A 316 -4.75 11.48 9.12
CA ASN A 316 -3.92 11.22 7.95
C ASN A 316 -2.91 10.10 8.20
N ASN A 317 -2.67 9.27 7.19
CA ASN A 317 -1.80 8.09 7.22
C ASN A 317 -0.32 8.45 6.98
N ASN A 318 0.11 9.61 7.50
CA ASN A 318 1.41 10.18 7.24
C ASN A 318 2.19 10.48 8.54
N LEU A 319 1.89 9.74 9.63
CA LEU A 319 2.61 9.88 10.89
C LEU A 319 4.11 9.60 10.70
N LEU A 320 4.43 8.55 9.95
CA LEU A 320 5.79 8.08 9.69
C LEU A 320 6.35 8.60 8.36
N LEU A 321 6.42 9.92 8.22
CA LEU A 321 7.08 10.58 7.08
C LEU A 321 8.56 10.84 7.37
N ASN A 322 9.44 10.42 6.45
CA ASN A 322 10.83 10.80 6.46
C ASN A 322 11.02 12.27 5.96
N ALA A 323 12.22 12.82 6.12
CA ALA A 323 12.53 14.21 5.74
C ALA A 323 12.41 14.52 4.23
N LYS A 324 12.41 13.48 3.40
CA LYS A 324 12.35 13.53 1.93
C LYS A 324 10.96 13.23 1.37
N GLY A 325 10.00 12.90 2.23
CA GLY A 325 8.61 12.59 1.85
C GLY A 325 8.32 11.10 1.68
N GLY A 326 9.26 10.21 1.98
CA GLY A 326 8.99 8.77 2.10
C GLY A 326 8.03 8.50 3.24
N ASN A 327 7.04 7.64 3.02
CA ASN A 327 5.99 7.32 3.98
C ASN A 327 5.98 5.83 4.30
N ASP A 328 6.26 5.48 5.55
CA ASP A 328 6.33 4.09 5.98
C ASP A 328 4.97 3.36 5.89
N PHE A 329 3.86 4.09 5.85
CA PHE A 329 2.54 3.50 5.58
C PHE A 329 2.51 2.73 4.25
N TRP A 330 3.20 3.24 3.22
CA TRP A 330 3.26 2.59 1.90
C TRP A 330 4.41 1.59 1.77
N GLU A 331 5.25 1.46 2.80
CA GLU A 331 6.37 0.52 2.86
C GLU A 331 6.07 -0.64 3.82
N SER A 332 6.10 -0.41 5.14
CA SER A 332 5.80 -1.45 6.13
C SER A 332 4.31 -1.69 6.33
N GLY A 333 3.44 -0.69 6.07
CA GLY A 333 1.99 -0.83 6.25
C GLY A 333 1.35 -1.87 5.33
N VAL A 334 1.93 -2.09 4.15
CA VAL A 334 1.55 -3.15 3.20
C VAL A 334 1.85 -4.55 3.77
N VAL A 335 2.91 -4.68 4.55
CA VAL A 335 3.31 -5.92 5.22
C VAL A 335 2.51 -6.15 6.50
N ARG A 336 2.07 -5.06 7.15
CA ARG A 336 1.39 -5.06 8.46
C ARG A 336 -0.04 -4.52 8.36
N PRO A 337 -0.93 -5.15 7.56
CA PRO A 337 -2.32 -4.75 7.50
C PRO A 337 -3.02 -4.90 8.86
N ASP A 338 -2.52 -5.78 9.73
CA ASP A 338 -2.99 -5.94 11.12
C ASP A 338 -2.80 -4.68 11.97
N ARG A 339 -1.69 -3.93 11.77
CA ARG A 339 -1.45 -2.65 12.45
C ARG A 339 -2.26 -1.52 11.83
N VAL A 340 -2.39 -1.51 10.49
CA VAL A 340 -3.23 -0.52 9.80
C VAL A 340 -4.69 -0.67 10.24
N LEU A 341 -5.17 -1.91 10.35
CA LEU A 341 -6.51 -2.22 10.86
C LEU A 341 -6.69 -1.76 12.31
N GLU A 342 -5.72 -2.02 13.18
CA GLU A 342 -5.75 -1.58 14.59
C GLU A 342 -5.85 -0.05 14.73
N ASP A 343 -5.06 0.70 13.96
CA ASP A 343 -5.14 2.16 13.93
C ASP A 343 -6.52 2.63 13.46
N LEU A 344 -7.03 2.06 12.36
CA LEU A 344 -8.34 2.40 11.82
C LEU A 344 -9.46 2.09 12.82
N MET A 345 -9.41 0.94 13.50
CA MET A 345 -10.37 0.60 14.55
C MET A 345 -10.31 1.59 15.71
N SER A 346 -9.12 1.99 16.13
CA SER A 346 -8.92 2.96 17.21
C SER A 346 -9.45 4.35 16.82
N ILE A 347 -9.28 4.74 15.56
CA ILE A 347 -9.81 6.00 15.01
C ILE A 347 -11.32 5.97 14.90
N LEU A 348 -11.87 4.89 14.31
CA LEU A 348 -13.28 4.83 13.97
C LEU A 348 -14.15 4.49 15.18
N HIS A 349 -13.66 3.63 16.08
CA HIS A 349 -14.38 3.10 17.24
C HIS A 349 -13.47 3.02 18.49
N PRO A 350 -13.04 4.15 19.06
CA PRO A 350 -12.08 4.20 20.18
C PRO A 350 -12.53 3.46 21.45
N GLY A 351 -13.82 3.18 21.61
CA GLY A 351 -14.37 2.43 22.75
C GLY A 351 -14.48 0.92 22.53
N VAL A 352 -14.32 0.43 21.29
CA VAL A 352 -14.43 -1.00 20.93
C VAL A 352 -13.07 -1.66 20.96
N ALA A 353 -12.06 -0.97 20.43
CA ALA A 353 -10.70 -1.45 20.48
C ALA A 353 -10.16 -1.24 21.91
N GLN A 354 -9.93 -2.32 22.68
CA GLN A 354 -9.11 -2.27 23.90
C GLN A 354 -7.63 -2.10 23.55
N THR A 355 -7.31 -1.16 22.66
CA THR A 355 -5.98 -0.90 22.14
C THR A 355 -5.41 0.27 22.93
N GLY A 356 -4.88 -0.01 24.12
CA GLY A 356 -4.18 0.98 24.95
C GLY A 356 -2.85 1.46 24.35
N ASN A 357 -2.68 1.43 23.02
CA ASN A 357 -1.46 1.76 22.30
C ASN A 357 -1.65 3.04 21.48
N ASP A 358 -0.59 3.84 21.38
CA ASP A 358 -0.54 4.96 20.44
C ASP A 358 -0.68 4.48 18.99
N LEU A 359 -1.29 5.32 18.14
CA LEU A 359 -1.41 5.04 16.70
C LEU A 359 -0.03 4.90 16.05
N TYR A 360 0.11 3.96 15.11
CA TYR A 360 1.40 3.67 14.48
C TYR A 360 1.62 4.44 13.16
N TYR A 361 0.63 4.46 12.28
CA TYR A 361 0.70 5.09 10.95
C TYR A 361 -0.10 6.37 10.82
N TYR A 362 -1.10 6.56 11.68
CA TYR A 362 -2.03 7.69 11.58
C TYR A 362 -1.73 8.79 12.58
N ARG A 363 -1.85 10.03 12.12
CA ARG A 363 -1.86 11.23 12.98
C ARG A 363 -3.24 11.88 12.92
N LYS A 364 -3.62 12.49 14.03
CA LYS A 364 -4.75 13.42 14.08
C LYS A 364 -4.36 14.71 13.34
N ILE A 365 -5.33 15.33 12.67
CA ILE A 365 -5.17 16.64 12.06
C ILE A 365 -5.86 17.65 12.97
N GLU A 366 -5.05 18.34 13.77
CA GLU A 366 -5.43 19.41 14.72
C GLU A 366 -4.63 20.70 14.48
#